data_AF-A0A0C9XZK5-F1
#
_entry.id   AF-A0A0C9XZK5-F1
#
_cell.length_a   1.000
_cell.length_b   1.000
_cell.length_c   1.000
_cell.angle_alpha   90.00
_cell.angle_beta   90.00
_cell.angle_gamma   90.00
#
_symmetry.space_group_name_H-M   'P 1'
#
loop_
_entity.id
_entity.type
_entity.pdbx_description
1 polymer ?
#
loop_
_entity_poly.entity_id
_entity_poly.type
_entity_poly.pdbx_seq_one_letter_code
_entity_poly.pdbx_strand_id
1 'polypeptide(L)' 'MSLLSPIYNLPNHVLEKQKMYQNNAKPIMLRGPRSNLYVGTFGVLFGVGMLGTVYGIFSLTKGKQSES' A
#
# COMPACT_ATOMS: atom_id res chain seq x y z
N MET A 1 17.18 -17.89 -26.27
CA MET A 1 15.89 -17.25 -25.88
C MET A 1 15.54 -17.70 -24.47
N SER A 2 15.67 -16.83 -23.47
CA SER A 2 15.20 -17.19 -22.12
C SER A 2 14.80 -15.98 -21.28
N LEU A 3 14.30 -14.91 -21.93
CA LEU A 3 13.72 -13.77 -21.20
C LEU A 3 12.49 -14.16 -20.37
N LEU A 4 11.82 -15.25 -20.73
CA LEU A 4 10.58 -15.72 -20.11
C LEU A 4 10.77 -16.90 -19.16
N SER A 5 11.98 -17.48 -19.03
CA SER A 5 12.21 -18.60 -18.10
C SER A 5 11.86 -18.30 -16.65
N PRO A 6 12.02 -17.06 -16.13
CA PRO A 6 11.58 -16.74 -14.77
C PRO A 6 10.06 -16.68 -14.62
N ILE A 7 9.26 -16.77 -15.70
CA ILE A 7 7.79 -16.64 -15.65
C ILE A 7 7.11 -18.01 -15.65
N TYR A 8 7.65 -18.99 -16.37
CA TYR A 8 7.05 -20.33 -16.44
C TYR A 8 7.75 -21.39 -15.58
N ASN A 9 8.95 -21.11 -15.05
CA ASN A 9 9.72 -22.06 -14.24
C ASN A 9 9.95 -21.54 -12.81
N LEU A 10 8.96 -20.87 -12.20
CA LEU A 10 9.05 -20.52 -10.78
C LEU A 10 8.73 -21.74 -9.90
N PRO A 11 9.44 -21.90 -8.78
CA PRO A 11 9.06 -22.87 -7.76
C PRO A 11 7.66 -22.58 -7.19
N ASN A 12 6.87 -23.64 -7.01
CA ASN A 12 5.54 -23.54 -6.42
C ASN A 12 5.63 -23.41 -4.89
N HIS A 13 5.31 -22.22 -4.38
CA HIS A 13 5.26 -21.89 -2.94
C HIS A 13 3.84 -21.72 -2.39
N VAL A 14 2.80 -22.23 -3.08
CA VAL A 14 1.40 -21.98 -2.69
C VAL A 14 1.08 -22.54 -1.29
N LEU A 15 1.43 -23.80 -1.02
CA LEU A 15 1.15 -24.44 0.27
C LEU A 15 1.89 -23.75 1.43
N GLU A 16 3.11 -23.31 1.20
CA GLU A 16 3.91 -22.54 2.17
C GLU A 16 3.22 -21.22 2.53
N LYS A 17 2.79 -20.47 1.51
CA LYS A 17 2.04 -19.21 1.70
C LYS A 17 0.70 -19.47 2.40
N GLN A 18 -0.05 -20.50 2.01
CA GLN A 18 -1.31 -20.86 2.67
C GLN A 18 -1.11 -21.11 4.16
N LYS A 19 -0.13 -21.93 4.54
CA LYS A 19 0.21 -22.18 5.95
C LYS A 19 0.58 -20.89 6.67
N MET A 20 1.41 -20.03 6.06
CA MET A 20 1.81 -18.75 6.64
C MET A 20 0.63 -17.80 6.88
N TYR A 21 -0.30 -17.69 5.91
CA TYR A 21 -1.46 -16.80 6.00
C TYR A 21 -2.59 -17.35 6.88
N GLN A 22 -2.76 -18.67 6.94
CA GLN A 22 -3.80 -19.33 7.74
C GLN A 22 -3.40 -19.47 9.21
N ASN A 23 -2.11 -19.68 9.50
CA ASN A 23 -1.58 -19.81 10.87
C ASN A 23 -1.33 -18.45 11.56
N ASN A 24 -1.91 -17.37 11.06
CA ASN A 24 -1.67 -16.02 11.55
C ASN A 24 -2.99 -15.32 11.91
N ALA A 25 -3.15 -14.97 13.19
CA ALA A 25 -4.34 -14.29 13.71
C ALA A 25 -4.38 -12.78 13.40
N LYS A 26 -3.29 -12.20 12.85
CA LYS A 26 -3.27 -10.77 12.48
C LYS A 26 -4.36 -10.44 11.45
N PRO A 27 -4.79 -9.18 11.33
CA PRO A 27 -5.64 -8.74 10.22
C PRO A 27 -5.01 -9.10 8.87
N ILE A 28 -5.83 -9.45 7.87
CA ILE A 28 -5.36 -10.01 6.59
C ILE A 28 -4.29 -9.12 5.90
N MET A 29 -4.47 -7.80 5.95
CA MET A 29 -3.54 -6.81 5.38
C MET A 29 -2.16 -6.80 6.06
N LEU A 30 -2.03 -7.36 7.27
CA LEU A 30 -0.82 -7.40 8.08
C LEU A 30 -0.17 -8.80 8.15
N ARG A 31 -0.69 -9.79 7.41
CA ARG A 31 -0.17 -11.17 7.48
C ARG A 31 1.07 -11.43 6.64
N GLY A 32 1.33 -10.59 5.64
CA GLY A 32 2.47 -10.75 4.75
C GLY A 32 3.80 -10.38 5.42
N PRO A 33 4.94 -10.94 4.99
CA PRO A 33 6.24 -10.68 5.60
C PRO A 33 6.69 -9.22 5.51
N ARG A 34 6.22 -8.47 4.49
CA ARG A 34 6.51 -7.05 4.28
C ARG A 34 5.28 -6.16 4.44
N SER A 35 4.20 -6.67 5.04
CA SER A 35 2.94 -5.95 5.13
C SER A 35 3.07 -4.60 5.84
N ASN A 36 3.91 -4.53 6.88
CA ASN A 36 4.09 -3.30 7.66
C ASN A 36 4.66 -2.17 6.80
N LEU A 37 5.56 -2.49 5.86
CA LEU A 37 6.10 -1.50 4.92
C LEU A 37 5.01 -1.00 3.98
N TYR A 38 4.22 -1.91 3.38
CA TYR A 38 3.18 -1.54 2.42
C TYR A 38 2.02 -0.78 3.08
N VAL A 39 1.47 -1.31 4.17
CA VAL A 39 0.34 -0.69 4.90
C VAL A 39 0.78 0.61 5.56
N GLY A 40 1.99 0.66 6.12
CA GLY A 40 2.55 1.89 6.69
C GLY A 40 2.75 2.98 5.64
N THR A 41 3.36 2.64 4.50
CA THR A 41 3.56 3.58 3.38
C THR A 41 2.22 4.09 2.85
N PHE A 42 1.25 3.19 2.66
CA PHE A 42 -0.11 3.58 2.30
C PHE A 42 -0.72 4.55 3.31
N GLY A 43 -0.63 4.24 4.60
CA GLY A 43 -1.16 5.10 5.67
C GLY A 43 -0.56 6.50 5.66
N VAL A 44 0.75 6.63 5.43
CA VAL A 44 1.43 7.93 5.32
C VAL A 44 0.93 8.71 4.12
N LEU A 45 0.95 8.10 2.92
CA LEU A 45 0.51 8.76 1.69
C LEU A 45 -0.96 9.20 1.77
N PHE A 46 -1.81 8.31 2.30
CA PHE A 46 -3.22 8.61 2.52
C PHE A 46 -3.39 9.77 3.50
N GLY A 47 -2.72 9.73 4.66
CA GLY A 47 -2.78 10.79 5.66
C GLY A 47 -2.36 12.16 5.11
N VAL A 48 -1.24 12.21 4.39
CA VAL A 48 -0.76 13.44 3.73
C VAL A 48 -1.78 13.94 2.69
N GLY A 49 -2.32 13.04 1.86
CA GLY A 49 -3.32 13.40 0.85
C GLY A 49 -4.61 13.94 1.47
N MET A 50 -5.07 13.36 2.57
CA MET A 50 -6.26 13.82 3.29
C MET A 50 -6.04 15.18 3.95
N LEU A 51 -4.88 15.41 4.57
CA LEU A 51 -4.51 16.72 5.13
C LEU A 51 -4.43 17.80 4.03
N GLY A 52 -3.84 17.47 2.88
CA GLY A 52 -3.80 18.35 1.71
C GLY A 52 -5.20 18.70 1.20
N THR A 53 -6.10 17.71 1.17
CA THR A 53 -7.50 17.92 0.79
C THR A 53 -8.20 18.89 1.76
N VAL A 54 -8.08 18.66 3.07
CA VAL A 54 -8.67 19.54 4.10
C VAL A 54 -8.10 20.96 4.00
N TYR A 55 -6.79 21.10 3.83
CA TYR A 55 -6.14 22.39 3.63
C TYR A 55 -6.63 23.10 2.35
N GLY A 56 -6.79 22.36 1.26
CA GLY A 56 -7.33 22.86 0.00
C GLY A 56 -8.75 23.38 0.16
N ILE A 57 -9.64 22.61 0.81
CA ILE A 57 -11.01 23.05 1.11
C ILE A 57 -10.99 24.32 1.96
N PHE A 58 -10.23 24.34 3.05
CA PHE A 58 -10.11 25.51 3.93
C PHE A 58 -9.64 26.75 3.16
N SER A 59 -8.66 26.59 2.29
CA SER A 59 -8.13 27.66 1.44
C SER A 59 -9.15 28.18 0.42
N LEU A 60 -9.97 27.29 -0.15
CA LEU A 60 -11.07 27.66 -1.06
C LEU A 60 -12.18 28.40 -0.31
N THR A 61 -12.57 27.93 0.88
CA THR A 61 -13.64 28.56 1.68
C THR A 61 -13.24 29.93 2.21
N LYS A 62 -12.00 30.12 2.65
CA LYS A 62 -11.50 31.44 3.10
C LYS A 62 -11.15 32.39 1.96
N GLY A 63 -11.09 31.90 0.71
CA GLY A 63 -10.62 32.65 -0.44
C GLY A 63 -9.11 32.92 -0.35
N LYS A 64 -8.27 32.02 -0.86
CA LYS A 64 -6.86 32.36 -1.11
C LYS A 64 -6.81 33.42 -2.21
N GLN A 65 -6.11 34.54 -1.95
CA GLN A 65 -5.67 35.42 -3.03
C GLN A 65 -4.77 34.59 -3.95
N SER A 66 -5.19 34.44 -5.21
CA SER A 66 -4.31 34.01 -6.28
C SER A 66 -3.12 34.97 -6.27
N GLU A 67 -1.91 34.48 -6.01
CA GLU A 67 -0.73 35.26 -6.38
C GLU A 67 -0.84 35.56 -7.87
N SER A 68 -0.93 36.86 -8.18
CA SER A 68 -0.93 37.44 -9.52
C SER A 68 0.49 37.50 -10.07
#